data_AF-A0A7X8UKU3-F1
#
_entry.id   AF-A0A7X8UKU3-F1
#
_cell.length_a   1.000
_cell.length_b   1.000
_cell.length_c   1.000
_cell.angle_alpha   90.00
_cell.angle_beta   90.00
_cell.angle_gamma   90.00
#
_symmetry.space_group_name_H-M   'P 1'
#
loop_
_entity.id
_entity.type
_entity.pdbx_description
1 polymer ?
#
loop_
_entity_poly.entity_id
_entity_poly.type
_entity_poly.pdbx_seq_one_letter_code
_entity_poly.pdbx_strand_id
1 'polypeptide(L)' 'MARDFLPYDLNQQYLLPPSLKEWLPADHLAFFVSDVVDSLDLSLIMDTYQKD' A
#
# COMPACT_ATOMS: atom_id res chain seq x y z
N MET A 1 18.56 -12.26 3.43
CA MET A 1 17.38 -13.14 3.34
C MET A 1 16.26 -12.44 4.06
N ALA A 2 15.29 -11.94 3.32
CA ALA A 2 13.95 -11.58 3.78
C ALA A 2 13.13 -11.54 2.50
N ARG A 3 12.35 -12.60 2.25
CA ARG A 3 11.35 -12.66 1.16
C ARG A 3 9.98 -12.39 1.80
N ASP A 4 9.97 -11.44 2.71
CA ASP A 4 8.81 -11.16 3.53
C ASP A 4 8.02 -10.08 2.80
N PHE A 5 6.73 -10.33 2.65
CA PHE A 5 5.83 -9.41 1.98
C PHE A 5 5.80 -8.10 2.77
N LEU A 6 6.15 -6.99 2.12
CA LEU A 6 6.11 -5.68 2.75
C LEU A 6 4.69 -5.12 2.61
N PRO A 7 4.04 -4.69 3.71
CA PRO A 7 2.75 -4.04 3.62
C PRO A 7 2.89 -2.74 2.81
N TYR A 8 1.87 -2.48 2.00
CA TYR A 8 1.77 -1.26 1.21
C TYR A 8 1.08 -0.17 2.02
N ASP A 9 1.61 1.06 1.99
CA ASP A 9 0.98 2.23 2.59
C ASP A 9 1.24 3.49 1.75
N LEU A 10 0.18 4.10 1.20
CA LEU A 10 0.25 5.36 0.45
C LEU A 10 0.63 6.57 1.32
N ASN A 11 0.45 6.49 2.63
CA ASN A 11 0.78 7.56 3.58
C ASN A 11 2.21 7.45 4.10
N GLN A 12 2.97 6.46 3.62
CA GLN A 12 4.35 6.27 4.01
C GLN A 12 5.17 7.54 3.72
N GLN A 13 5.77 8.09 4.78
CA GLN A 13 6.65 9.24 4.66
C GLN A 13 8.03 8.79 4.18
N TYR A 14 8.53 9.42 3.12
CA TYR A 14 9.91 9.26 2.69
C TYR A 14 10.81 10.33 3.29
N LEU A 15 12.09 9.97 3.47
CA LEU A 15 13.12 10.87 4.00
C LEU A 15 13.35 12.09 3.10
N LEU A 16 13.07 11.96 1.79
CA LEU A 16 13.23 13.01 0.79
C LEU A 16 11.94 13.15 -0.04
N PRO A 17 11.58 14.36 -0.50
CA PRO A 17 10.42 14.58 -1.36
C PRO A 17 10.62 14.00 -2.78
N PRO A 18 9.51 13.71 -3.52
CA PRO A 18 8.11 13.96 -3.15
C PRO A 18 7.47 12.80 -2.38
N SER A 19 6.43 13.09 -1.58
CA SER A 19 5.59 12.05 -0.99
C SER A 19 4.94 11.19 -2.10
N LEU A 20 4.62 9.92 -1.81
CA LEU A 20 3.98 9.03 -2.81
C LEU A 20 2.71 9.64 -3.42
N LYS A 21 1.94 10.36 -2.60
CA LYS A 21 0.69 10.99 -3.03
C LYS A 21 0.89 12.15 -4.00
N GLU A 22 2.05 12.81 -3.95
CA GLU A 22 2.38 13.91 -4.85
C GLU A 22 2.89 13.43 -6.22
N TRP A 23 3.14 12.12 -6.38
CA TRP A 23 3.61 11.57 -7.65
C TRP A 23 2.52 11.51 -8.72
N LEU A 24 1.25 11.51 -8.31
CA LEU A 24 0.10 11.37 -9.19
C LEU A 24 -0.89 12.52 -8.96
N PRO A 25 -1.61 12.97 -10.01
CA PRO A 25 -2.73 13.89 -9.85
C PRO A 25 -3.79 13.33 -8.89
N ALA A 26 -4.46 14.21 -8.14
CA ALA A 26 -5.43 13.81 -7.12
C ALA A 26 -6.62 13.00 -7.65
N ASP A 27 -6.94 13.10 -8.94
CA ASP A 27 -8.02 12.37 -9.63
C ASP A 27 -7.55 11.08 -10.31
N HIS A 28 -6.32 10.64 -10.07
CA HIS A 28 -5.76 9.46 -10.71
C HIS A 28 -6.42 8.16 -10.22
N LEU A 29 -6.76 7.26 -11.15
CA LEU A 29 -7.45 5.98 -10.91
C LEU A 29 -6.76 5.09 -9.87
N ALA A 30 -5.44 5.21 -9.70
CA ALA A 30 -4.69 4.46 -8.70
C ALA A 30 -5.23 4.69 -7.27
N PHE A 31 -5.65 5.92 -6.93
CA PHE A 31 -6.23 6.22 -5.62
C PHE A 31 -7.59 5.54 -5.46
N PHE A 32 -8.41 5.53 -6.50
CA PHE A 32 -9.67 4.78 -6.50
C PHE A 32 -9.47 3.27 -6.29
N VAL A 33 -8.48 2.68 -6.96
CA VAL A 33 -8.15 1.26 -6.75
C VAL A 33 -7.70 1.02 -5.31
N SER A 34 -6.87 1.91 -4.74
CA SER A 34 -6.46 1.83 -3.33
C SER A 34 -7.67 1.87 -2.39
N ASP A 35 -8.59 2.81 -2.58
CA ASP A 35 -9.80 2.94 -1.75
C ASP A 35 -10.68 1.67 -1.83
N VAL A 36 -10.78 1.07 -3.02
CA VAL A 36 -11.50 -0.21 -3.20
C VAL A 36 -10.78 -1.33 -2.46
N VAL A 37 -9.47 -1.44 -2.59
CA VAL A 37 -8.66 -2.47 -1.91
C VAL A 37 -8.78 -2.33 -0.38
N ASP A 38 -8.78 -1.12 0.15
CA ASP A 38 -8.96 -0.83 1.58
C ASP A 38 -10.35 -1.25 2.12
N SER A 39 -11.35 -1.38 1.23
CA SER A 39 -12.70 -1.85 1.58
C SER A 39 -12.83 -3.37 1.60
N LEU A 40 -11.86 -4.11 1.05
CA LEU A 40 -11.90 -5.56 0.96
C LEU A 40 -11.28 -6.22 2.21
N ASP A 41 -11.86 -7.34 2.64
CA ASP A 41 -11.23 -8.19 3.64
C ASP A 41 -10.12 -9.03 2.99
N LEU A 42 -8.87 -8.64 3.22
CA LEU A 42 -7.67 -9.32 2.73
C LEU A 42 -6.96 -10.14 3.81
N SER A 43 -7.54 -10.27 5.01
CA SER A 43 -6.92 -10.92 6.17
C SER A 43 -6.36 -12.31 5.83
N LEU A 44 -7.18 -13.17 5.22
CA LEU A 44 -6.77 -14.53 4.80
C LEU A 44 -5.55 -14.57 3.87
N ILE A 45 -5.41 -13.57 2.99
CA ILE A 45 -4.27 -13.47 2.07
C ILE A 45 -3.03 -12.99 2.85
N MET A 46 -3.20 -11.95 3.67
CA MET A 46 -2.10 -11.36 4.45
C MET A 46 -1.54 -12.33 5.51
N ASP A 47 -2.40 -13.14 6.12
CA ASP A 47 -2.02 -14.17 7.10
C ASP A 47 -1.05 -15.21 6.50
N THR A 48 -1.12 -15.49 5.19
CA THR A 48 -0.19 -16.39 4.51
C THR A 48 1.25 -15.84 4.51
N TYR A 49 1.40 -14.52 4.65
CA TYR A 49 2.69 -13.84 4.62
C TYR A 49 3.22 -13.46 6.00
N GLN A 50 2.40 -13.49 7.06
CA GLN A 50 2.88 -13.44 8.44
C GLN A 50 3.53 -14.78 8.79
N LYS A 51 4.84 -14.89 8.61
CA LYS A 51 5.62 -15.95 9.24
C LYS A 51 5.71 -15.69 10.75
N ASP A 52 5.60 -16.77 11.53
CA ASP A 52 5.97 -16.83 12.96
C ASP A 52 7.34 -16.19 13.26
#